data_AF-A0A0S9QNP4-F1
#
_entry.id   AF-A0A0S9QNP4-F1
#
_cell.length_a   1.000
_cell.length_b   1.000
_cell.length_c   1.000
_cell.angle_alpha   90.00
_cell.angle_beta   90.00
_cell.angle_gamma   90.00
#
_symmetry.space_group_name_H-M   'P 1'
#
loop_
_entity.id
_entity.type
_entity.pdbx_description
1 polymer ?
#
loop_
_entity_poly.entity_id
_entity_poly.type
_entity_poly.pdbx_seq_one_letter_code
_entity_poly.pdbx_strand_id
1 'polypeptide(L)'
;MAAKYPDAERPTVAVVRYVDRFEWAGTVADCMTESGFEAEAQPNGMLAVNEDAAQAMASDVAQWSCMVMYPLEEKYTRPFDEAQLQALYEYQTTTLTICLQEAGVEVSAPPSLEVFEQTWQTNEQWSPYLDVAASPLGMDQVNELSTECPELPEHVYDLR
;
A
#
# COMPACT_ATOMS: atom_id res chain seq x y z
N MET A 1 -0.87 -17.94 0.77
CA MET A 1 -1.33 -18.88 1.81
C MET A 1 -1.47 -20.33 1.35
N ALA A 2 -2.35 -20.68 0.40
CA ALA A 2 -2.60 -22.10 0.04
C ALA A 2 -1.41 -22.87 -0.56
N ALA A 3 -0.55 -22.17 -1.31
CA ALA A 3 0.67 -22.76 -1.86
C ALA A 3 1.82 -22.83 -0.82
N LYS A 4 1.81 -21.94 0.19
CA LYS A 4 2.85 -21.84 1.24
C LYS A 4 2.58 -22.83 2.38
N TYR A 5 1.31 -22.97 2.78
CA TYR A 5 0.86 -23.88 3.84
C TYR A 5 -0.36 -24.68 3.35
N PRO A 6 -0.13 -25.81 2.64
CA PRO A 6 -1.22 -26.64 2.14
C PRO A 6 -2.03 -27.30 3.26
N ASP A 7 -1.37 -27.64 4.37
CA ASP A 7 -1.97 -28.37 5.51
C ASP A 7 -2.47 -27.44 6.63
N ALA A 8 -2.41 -26.12 6.45
CA ALA A 8 -2.89 -25.18 7.46
C ALA A 8 -4.42 -25.26 7.58
N GLU A 9 -4.91 -25.47 8.79
CA GLU A 9 -6.32 -25.31 9.11
C GLU A 9 -6.72 -23.83 8.91
N ARG A 10 -7.77 -23.62 8.10
CA ARG A 10 -8.28 -22.27 7.82
C ARG A 10 -9.61 -22.09 8.53
N PRO A 11 -9.72 -21.13 9.45
CA PRO A 11 -11.00 -20.84 10.07
C PRO A 11 -11.98 -20.36 8.99
N THR A 12 -13.25 -20.71 9.16
CA THR A 12 -14.31 -20.05 8.39
C THR A 12 -14.56 -18.69 9.02
N VAL A 13 -14.13 -17.64 8.32
CA VAL A 13 -14.29 -16.24 8.74
C VAL A 13 -15.33 -15.55 7.87
N ALA A 14 -16.20 -14.78 8.52
CA ALA A 14 -17.17 -13.93 7.85
C ALA A 14 -16.60 -12.51 7.70
N VAL A 15 -16.98 -11.83 6.62
CA VAL A 15 -16.72 -10.39 6.46
C VAL A 15 -17.47 -9.65 7.57
N VAL A 16 -16.73 -8.85 8.35
CA VAL A 16 -17.30 -7.98 9.39
C VAL A 16 -17.77 -6.68 8.76
N ARG A 17 -16.91 -6.02 7.99
CA ARG A 17 -17.21 -4.81 7.23
C ARG A 17 -16.17 -4.58 6.13
N TYR A 18 -16.55 -3.85 5.09
CA TYR A 18 -15.59 -3.28 4.16
C TYR A 18 -14.94 -2.05 4.78
N VAL A 19 -13.66 -1.82 4.48
CA VAL A 19 -12.88 -0.75 5.10
C VAL A 19 -12.23 0.15 4.06
N ASP A 20 -12.09 1.41 4.43
CA ASP A 20 -11.37 2.39 3.63
C ASP A 20 -9.86 2.08 3.56
N ARG A 21 -9.19 2.45 2.45
CA ARG A 21 -7.75 2.20 2.29
C ARG A 21 -6.90 2.84 3.38
N PHE A 22 -7.31 4.00 3.91
CA PHE A 22 -6.56 4.74 4.92
C PHE A 22 -6.73 4.17 6.33
N GLU A 23 -7.83 3.45 6.59
CA GLU A 23 -8.04 2.76 7.88
C GLU A 23 -7.63 1.28 7.84
N TRP A 24 -7.39 0.70 6.65
CA TRP A 24 -7.21 -0.74 6.47
C TRP A 24 -6.02 -1.28 7.29
N ALA A 25 -4.85 -0.66 7.19
CA ALA A 25 -3.67 -1.12 7.91
C ALA A 25 -3.86 -1.10 9.43
N GLY A 26 -4.48 -0.04 9.97
CA GLY A 26 -4.81 0.07 11.40
C GLY A 26 -5.81 -1.01 11.82
N THR A 27 -6.88 -1.19 11.04
CA THR A 27 -7.91 -2.21 11.33
C THR A 27 -7.34 -3.63 11.33
N VAL A 28 -6.46 -3.95 10.38
CA VAL A 28 -5.82 -5.26 10.32
C VAL A 28 -4.78 -5.44 11.42
N ALA A 29 -4.03 -4.39 11.78
CA ALA A 29 -3.08 -4.41 12.90
C ALA A 29 -3.78 -4.66 14.25
N ASP A 30 -4.92 -4.00 14.49
CA ASP A 30 -5.74 -4.22 15.69
C ASP A 30 -6.23 -5.67 15.76
N CYS A 31 -6.74 -6.22 14.65
CA CYS A 31 -7.19 -7.61 14.58
C CYS A 31 -6.04 -8.62 14.81
N MET A 32 -4.86 -8.34 14.29
CA MET A 32 -3.65 -9.15 14.53
C MET A 32 -3.26 -9.13 16.00
N THR A 33 -3.27 -7.94 16.62
CA THR A 33 -2.98 -7.75 18.03
C THR A 33 -3.98 -8.49 18.92
N GLU A 34 -5.27 -8.43 18.59
CA GLU A 34 -6.34 -9.22 19.25
C GLU A 34 -6.13 -10.72 19.09
N SER A 35 -5.52 -11.15 17.98
CA SER A 35 -5.15 -12.54 17.70
C SER A 35 -3.83 -12.96 18.36
N GLY A 36 -3.17 -12.06 19.09
CA GLY A 36 -1.93 -12.31 19.83
C GLY A 36 -0.65 -12.10 19.03
N PHE A 37 -0.71 -11.43 17.89
CA PHE A 37 0.45 -11.11 17.05
C PHE A 37 0.70 -9.61 17.03
N GLU A 38 1.95 -9.20 17.28
CA GLU A 38 2.34 -7.79 17.22
C GLU A 38 2.36 -7.31 15.76
N ALA A 39 1.54 -6.30 15.47
CA ALA A 39 1.43 -5.70 14.15
C ALA A 39 1.16 -4.20 14.27
N GLU A 40 1.64 -3.42 13.30
CA GLU A 40 1.55 -1.97 13.29
C GLU A 40 1.20 -1.46 11.88
N ALA A 41 0.40 -0.40 11.82
CA ALA A 41 0.13 0.32 10.59
C ALA A 41 1.29 1.29 10.29
N GLN A 42 1.83 1.22 9.09
CA GLN A 42 2.86 2.14 8.61
C GLN A 42 2.23 3.35 7.89
N PRO A 43 2.89 4.52 7.89
CA PRO A 43 2.32 5.74 7.29
C PRO A 43 2.01 5.64 5.79
N ASN A 44 2.70 4.77 5.06
CA ASN A 44 2.42 4.46 3.66
C ASN A 44 1.20 3.54 3.45
N GLY A 45 0.44 3.23 4.52
CA GLY A 45 -0.72 2.34 4.47
C GLY A 45 -0.36 0.86 4.41
N MET A 46 0.92 0.50 4.59
CA MET A 46 1.34 -0.90 4.71
C MET A 46 1.14 -1.41 6.14
N LEU A 47 0.99 -2.73 6.26
CA LEU A 47 0.98 -3.43 7.53
C LEU A 47 2.39 -3.96 7.82
N ALA A 48 2.97 -3.61 8.97
CA ALA A 48 4.14 -4.28 9.53
C ALA A 48 3.68 -5.39 10.49
N VAL A 49 4.20 -6.60 10.33
CA VAL A 49 3.94 -7.72 11.23
C VAL A 49 5.27 -8.19 11.80
N ASN A 50 5.38 -8.26 13.12
CA ASN A 50 6.55 -8.83 13.78
C ASN A 50 6.44 -10.36 13.74
N GLU A 51 7.10 -10.98 12.77
CA GLU A 51 7.07 -12.43 12.59
C GLU A 51 8.10 -13.15 13.48
N ASP A 52 7.63 -13.90 14.48
CA ASP A 52 8.42 -14.98 15.08
C ASP A 52 8.43 -16.19 14.12
N ALA A 53 9.62 -16.61 13.69
CA ALA A 53 9.81 -17.77 12.82
C ALA A 53 9.15 -19.05 13.37
N ALA A 54 9.09 -19.21 14.70
CA ALA A 54 8.42 -20.35 15.34
C ALA A 54 6.89 -20.34 15.14
N GLN A 55 6.31 -19.16 14.88
CA GLN A 55 4.87 -18.96 14.75
C GLN A 55 4.45 -18.49 13.33
N ALA A 56 5.36 -18.48 12.36
CA ALA A 56 5.11 -17.93 11.03
C ALA A 56 3.81 -18.43 10.37
N MET A 57 3.53 -19.74 10.44
CA MET A 57 2.28 -20.28 9.87
C MET A 57 1.04 -19.76 10.60
N ALA A 58 1.08 -19.65 11.94
CA ALA A 58 -0.04 -19.15 12.72
C ALA A 58 -0.27 -17.65 12.47
N SER A 59 0.82 -16.88 12.36
CA SER A 59 0.80 -15.46 12.00
C SER A 59 0.18 -15.25 10.61
N ASP A 60 0.62 -15.98 9.58
CA ASP A 60 0.05 -15.89 8.23
C ASP A 60 -1.46 -16.24 8.20
N VAL A 61 -1.90 -17.22 9.00
CA VAL A 61 -3.32 -17.60 9.10
C VAL A 61 -4.13 -16.51 9.80
N ALA A 62 -3.60 -15.90 10.86
CA ALA A 62 -4.24 -14.77 11.54
C ALA A 62 -4.33 -13.56 10.61
N GLN A 63 -3.24 -13.22 9.92
CA GLN A 63 -3.19 -12.11 8.97
C GLN A 63 -4.22 -12.30 7.86
N TRP A 64 -4.27 -13.50 7.25
CA TRP A 64 -5.29 -13.80 6.25
C TRP A 64 -6.71 -13.69 6.81
N SER A 65 -6.95 -14.19 8.03
CA SER A 65 -8.26 -14.14 8.66
C SER A 65 -8.71 -12.69 8.88
N CYS A 66 -7.81 -11.84 9.37
CA CYS A 66 -8.06 -10.41 9.54
C CYS A 66 -8.32 -9.69 8.22
N MET A 67 -7.59 -10.01 7.14
CA MET A 67 -7.84 -9.46 5.80
C MET A 67 -9.20 -9.89 5.22
N VAL A 68 -9.67 -11.09 5.55
CA VAL A 68 -11.01 -11.57 5.14
C VAL A 68 -12.13 -10.94 5.98
N MET A 69 -11.88 -10.67 7.26
CA MET A 69 -12.84 -9.98 8.12
C MET A 69 -13.00 -8.51 7.71
N TYR A 70 -11.92 -7.88 7.26
CA TYR A 70 -11.84 -6.46 6.93
C TYR A 70 -11.30 -6.23 5.51
N PRO A 71 -12.02 -6.70 4.46
CA PRO A 71 -11.62 -6.46 3.08
C PRO A 71 -11.72 -4.97 2.75
N LEU A 72 -10.83 -4.50 1.87
CA LEU A 72 -10.94 -3.17 1.29
C LEU A 72 -12.25 -2.99 0.53
N GLU A 73 -12.81 -1.78 0.55
CA GLU A 73 -13.91 -1.41 -0.35
C GLU A 73 -13.54 -1.69 -1.82
N GLU A 74 -14.55 -2.01 -2.63
CA GLU A 74 -14.33 -2.44 -4.01
C GLU A 74 -13.60 -1.39 -4.86
N LYS A 75 -13.83 -0.09 -4.59
CA LYS A 75 -13.18 1.01 -5.31
C LYS A 75 -11.66 1.00 -5.20
N TYR A 76 -11.11 0.39 -4.13
CA TYR A 76 -9.68 0.26 -3.89
C TYR A 76 -9.04 -0.99 -4.49
N THR A 77 -9.84 -1.98 -4.89
CA THR A 77 -9.34 -3.28 -5.39
C THR A 77 -9.44 -3.43 -6.91
N ARG A 78 -10.19 -2.54 -7.56
CA ARG A 78 -10.28 -2.49 -9.02
C ARG A 78 -9.05 -1.81 -9.62
N PRO A 79 -8.50 -2.29 -10.76
CA PRO A 79 -7.46 -1.58 -11.50
C PRO A 79 -7.88 -0.15 -11.82
N PHE A 80 -6.95 0.79 -11.94
CA PHE A 80 -7.28 2.16 -12.38
C PHE A 80 -7.77 2.17 -13.82
N ASP A 81 -8.76 3.02 -14.10
CA ASP A 81 -9.13 3.35 -15.48
C ASP A 81 -8.33 4.55 -16.00
N GLU A 82 -8.57 4.92 -17.26
CA GLU A 82 -7.88 6.00 -17.96
C GLU A 82 -7.97 7.35 -17.21
N ALA A 83 -9.14 7.70 -16.68
CA ALA A 83 -9.33 8.96 -15.95
C ALA A 83 -8.53 8.97 -14.63
N GLN A 84 -8.50 7.84 -13.93
CA GLN A 84 -7.72 7.68 -12.71
C GLN A 84 -6.20 7.71 -12.98
N LEU A 85 -5.74 7.07 -14.06
CA LEU A 85 -4.32 7.10 -14.45
C LEU A 85 -3.88 8.48 -14.90
N GLN A 86 -4.71 9.20 -15.66
CA GLN A 86 -4.42 10.57 -16.05
C GLN A 86 -4.32 11.50 -14.83
N ALA A 87 -5.27 11.41 -13.89
CA ALA A 87 -5.24 12.21 -12.67
C ALA A 87 -4.04 11.87 -11.79
N LEU A 88 -3.70 10.58 -11.69
CA LEU A 88 -2.51 10.14 -10.98
C LEU A 88 -1.23 10.69 -11.61
N TYR A 89 -1.11 10.61 -12.94
CA TYR A 89 0.03 11.15 -13.66
C TYR A 89 0.19 12.66 -13.46
N GLU A 90 -0.91 13.43 -13.54
CA GLU A 90 -0.90 14.86 -13.25
C GLU A 90 -0.42 15.14 -11.82
N TYR A 91 -0.97 14.41 -10.83
CA TYR A 91 -0.55 14.54 -9.44
C TYR A 91 0.94 14.22 -9.24
N GLN A 92 1.41 13.10 -9.79
CA GLN A 92 2.78 12.64 -9.60
C GLN A 92 3.79 13.58 -10.24
N THR A 93 3.52 14.05 -11.47
CA THR A 93 4.43 14.94 -12.21
C THR A 93 4.40 16.39 -11.73
N THR A 94 3.41 16.77 -10.92
CA THR A 94 3.28 18.12 -10.37
C THR A 94 3.41 18.10 -8.85
N THR A 95 2.29 17.94 -8.14
CA THR A 95 2.16 18.09 -6.69
C THR A 95 3.14 17.21 -5.93
N LEU A 96 3.23 15.92 -6.28
CA LEU A 96 4.13 15.00 -5.60
C LEU A 96 5.60 15.32 -5.89
N THR A 97 5.95 15.53 -7.16
CA THR A 97 7.33 15.86 -7.56
C THR A 97 7.82 17.12 -6.84
N ILE A 98 6.97 18.16 -6.76
CA ILE A 98 7.30 19.40 -6.04
C ILE A 98 7.51 19.12 -4.54
N CYS A 99 6.58 18.41 -3.90
CA CYS A 99 6.68 18.07 -2.48
C CYS A 99 7.98 17.31 -2.15
N LEU A 100 8.31 16.29 -2.95
CA LEU A 100 9.53 15.50 -2.78
C LEU A 100 10.81 16.34 -3.00
N GLN A 101 10.81 17.22 -4.01
CA GLN A 101 11.94 18.11 -4.26
C GLN A 101 12.14 19.14 -3.14
N GLU A 102 11.06 19.66 -2.55
CA GLU A 102 11.11 20.54 -1.37
C GLU A 102 11.67 19.81 -0.14
N ALA A 103 11.39 18.51 -0.02
CA ALA A 103 11.99 17.63 0.99
C ALA A 103 13.44 17.18 0.65
N GLY A 104 14.00 17.63 -0.49
CA GLY A 104 15.38 17.36 -0.89
C GLY A 104 15.60 16.04 -1.63
N VAL A 105 14.53 15.41 -2.13
CA VAL A 105 14.62 14.21 -2.98
C VAL A 105 14.76 14.63 -4.44
N GLU A 106 15.76 14.09 -5.13
CA GLU A 106 15.87 14.20 -6.58
C GLU A 106 14.88 13.25 -7.25
N VAL A 107 13.97 13.78 -8.07
CA VAL A 107 12.96 13.00 -8.80
C VAL A 107 13.35 12.92 -10.26
N SER A 108 13.33 11.71 -10.81
CA SER A 108 13.62 11.42 -12.21
C SER A 108 12.57 12.04 -13.14
N ALA A 109 12.99 12.38 -14.37
CA ALA A 109 12.08 12.98 -15.34
C ALA A 109 10.96 12.00 -15.70
N PRO A 110 9.68 12.43 -15.71
CA PRO A 110 8.58 11.56 -16.04
C PRO A 110 8.57 11.16 -17.52
N PRO A 111 8.06 9.96 -17.86
CA PRO A 111 7.78 9.59 -19.23
C PRO A 111 6.58 10.39 -19.78
N SER A 112 6.16 10.14 -21.03
CA SER A 112 4.86 10.66 -21.49
C SER A 112 3.70 9.96 -20.77
N LEU A 113 2.52 10.59 -20.74
CA LEU A 113 1.29 9.98 -20.22
C LEU A 113 1.01 8.62 -20.89
N GLU A 114 1.15 8.55 -22.22
CA GLU A 114 0.95 7.30 -22.96
C GLU A 114 1.88 6.17 -22.49
N VAL A 115 3.16 6.48 -22.25
CA VAL A 115 4.12 5.48 -21.74
C VAL A 115 3.79 5.12 -20.29
N PHE A 116 3.41 6.08 -19.47
CA PHE A 116 2.99 5.85 -18.08
C PHE A 116 1.80 4.87 -17.99
N GLU A 117 0.77 5.08 -18.82
CA GLU A 117 -0.40 4.20 -18.88
C GLU A 117 -0.04 2.79 -19.38
N GLN A 118 0.83 2.70 -20.40
CA GLN A 118 1.26 1.41 -20.96
C GLN A 118 2.12 0.58 -19.99
N THR A 119 2.92 1.25 -19.15
CA THR A 119 3.81 0.57 -18.20
C THR A 119 3.24 0.48 -16.78
N TRP A 120 2.03 0.98 -16.54
CA TRP A 120 1.38 0.92 -15.22
C TRP A 120 1.28 -0.52 -14.70
N GLN A 121 1.71 -0.73 -13.44
CA GLN A 121 1.80 -2.05 -12.80
C GLN A 121 2.72 -3.07 -13.51
N THR A 122 3.69 -2.57 -14.28
CA THR A 122 4.78 -3.38 -14.82
C THR A 122 6.10 -3.01 -14.13
N ASN A 123 7.15 -3.81 -14.35
CA ASN A 123 8.49 -3.49 -13.85
C ASN A 123 9.11 -2.25 -14.50
N GLU A 124 8.51 -1.73 -15.58
CA GLU A 124 8.96 -0.54 -16.32
C GLU A 124 8.17 0.71 -15.91
N GLN A 125 7.30 0.61 -14.90
CA GLN A 125 6.52 1.76 -14.41
C GLN A 125 7.44 2.86 -13.88
N TRP A 126 7.04 4.10 -14.11
CA TRP A 126 7.64 5.26 -13.44
C TRP A 126 6.83 5.63 -12.21
N SER A 127 7.50 5.95 -11.10
CA SER A 127 6.91 6.54 -9.89
C SER A 127 7.99 7.36 -9.17
N PRO A 128 7.70 8.58 -8.68
CA PRO A 128 8.64 9.34 -7.84
C PRO A 128 9.11 8.58 -6.60
N TYR A 129 8.31 7.63 -6.09
CA TYR A 129 8.69 6.82 -4.93
C TYR A 129 9.77 5.77 -5.23
N LEU A 130 10.02 5.46 -6.52
CA LEU A 130 11.20 4.67 -6.91
C LEU A 130 12.50 5.45 -6.64
N ASP A 131 12.48 6.77 -6.84
CA ASP A 131 13.63 7.63 -6.53
C ASP A 131 13.80 7.81 -5.01
N VAL A 132 12.70 7.91 -4.26
CA VAL A 132 12.74 7.88 -2.78
C VAL A 132 13.37 6.57 -2.29
N ALA A 133 12.98 5.43 -2.84
CA ALA A 133 13.54 4.12 -2.48
C ALA A 133 15.01 3.96 -2.87
N ALA A 134 15.48 4.66 -3.91
CA ALA A 134 16.88 4.69 -4.32
C ALA A 134 17.72 5.73 -3.56
N SER A 135 17.09 6.61 -2.79
CA SER A 135 17.74 7.66 -2.01
C SER A 135 18.47 7.10 -0.77
N PRO A 136 19.39 7.86 -0.15
CA PRO A 136 20.07 7.43 1.07
C PRO A 136 19.22 7.59 2.35
N LEU A 137 17.93 7.89 2.23
CA LEU A 137 17.04 8.09 3.38
C LEU A 137 16.85 6.79 4.19
N GLY A 138 16.83 6.92 5.51
CA GLY A 138 16.45 5.82 6.41
C GLY A 138 14.93 5.58 6.37
N MET A 139 14.50 4.39 6.82
CA MET A 139 13.07 4.02 6.82
C MET A 139 12.18 5.02 7.57
N ASP A 140 12.63 5.55 8.71
CA ASP A 140 11.88 6.55 9.48
C ASP A 140 11.65 7.83 8.68
N GLN A 141 12.64 8.27 7.91
CA GLN A 141 12.54 9.45 7.06
C GLN A 141 11.62 9.20 5.86
N VAL A 142 11.67 8.00 5.27
CA VAL A 142 10.75 7.59 4.19
C VAL A 142 9.31 7.57 4.70
N ASN A 143 9.09 7.11 5.93
CA ASN A 143 7.77 7.09 6.57
C ASN A 143 7.23 8.49 6.86
N GLU A 144 8.07 9.39 7.37
CA GLU A 144 7.73 10.81 7.55
C GLU A 144 7.37 11.45 6.20
N LEU A 145 8.22 11.25 5.19
CA LEU A 145 8.00 11.74 3.83
C LEU A 145 6.72 11.18 3.20
N SER A 146 6.38 9.92 3.47
CA SER A 146 5.13 9.29 3.01
C SER A 146 3.88 9.92 3.61
N THR A 147 4.01 10.52 4.78
CA THR A 147 2.93 11.28 5.42
C THR A 147 2.78 12.66 4.80
N GLU A 148 3.90 13.33 4.52
CA GLU A 148 3.91 14.70 3.98
C GLU A 148 3.62 14.75 2.47
N CYS A 149 4.15 13.78 1.73
CA CYS A 149 4.08 13.69 0.27
C CYS A 149 3.47 12.35 -0.17
N PRO A 150 2.19 12.04 0.10
CA PRO A 150 1.62 10.72 -0.18
C PRO A 150 1.80 10.25 -1.63
N GLU A 151 2.13 8.97 -1.85
CA GLU A 151 2.32 8.44 -3.21
C GLU A 151 1.05 8.51 -4.08
N LEU A 152 -0.11 8.36 -3.44
CA LEU A 152 -1.42 8.36 -4.09
C LEU A 152 -2.30 9.46 -3.49
N PRO A 153 -2.91 10.33 -4.32
CA PRO A 153 -3.84 11.32 -3.81
C PRO A 153 -5.18 10.66 -3.45
N GLU A 154 -5.77 11.02 -2.32
CA GLU A 154 -6.97 10.33 -1.79
C GLU A 154 -8.13 10.27 -2.79
N HIS A 155 -8.35 11.38 -3.50
CA HIS A 155 -9.47 11.56 -4.42
C HIS A 155 -9.36 10.75 -5.72
N VAL A 156 -8.22 10.12 -6.04
CA VAL A 156 -8.07 9.34 -7.29
C VAL A 156 -9.07 8.17 -7.35
N TYR A 157 -9.43 7.62 -6.19
CA TYR A 157 -10.34 6.48 -6.10
C TYR A 157 -11.81 6.88 -6.30
N ASP A 158 -12.13 8.17 -6.24
CA ASP A 158 -13.50 8.70 -6.36
C ASP A 158 -13.82 9.24 -7.76
N LEU A 159 -12.88 9.21 -8.70
CA LEU A 159 -13.04 9.74 -10.08
C LEU A 159 -13.91 8.88 -11.02
N ARG A 160 -14.61 7.88 -10.47
CA ARG A 160 -15.40 6.90 -11.21
C ARG A 160 -16.89 7.17 -11.26
#